data_AF-A0ABD0QI61-F1
#
_entry.id   AF-A0ABD0QI61-F1
#
_cell.length_a   1.000
_cell.length_b   1.000
_cell.length_c   1.000
_cell.angle_alpha   90.00
_cell.angle_beta   90.00
_cell.angle_gamma   90.00
#
_symmetry.space_group_name_H-M   'P 1'
#
loop_
_entity.id
_entity.type
_entity.pdbx_description
1 polymer ?
#
loop_
_entity_poly.entity_id
_entity_poly.type
_entity_poly.pdbx_seq_one_letter_code
_entity_poly.pdbx_strand_id
1 'polypeptide(L)' 'VSDRCDYVYVNGKEMRGRVRMLLNFTYGYLRAQLEVKVWIPKLPLHIEVSDTELSQIKGWRIPVNSNAQ' A
#
# COMPACT_ATOMS: atom_id res chain seq x y z
N VAL A 1 7.62 -14.89 1.39
CA VAL A 1 8.65 -14.23 0.55
C VAL A 1 8.11 -14.25 -0.86
N SER A 2 8.21 -13.15 -1.63
CA SER A 2 7.62 -13.05 -2.96
C SER A 2 8.24 -14.07 -3.92
N ASP A 3 7.45 -14.63 -4.83
CA ASP A 3 7.93 -15.53 -5.90
C ASP A 3 8.78 -14.77 -6.93
N ARG A 4 8.52 -13.47 -7.09
CA ARG A 4 9.30 -12.55 -7.93
C ARG A 4 10.06 -11.54 -7.08
N CYS A 5 11.24 -11.19 -7.55
CA CYS A 5 12.24 -10.43 -6.84
C CYS A 5 12.20 -8.91 -7.15
N ASP A 6 11.10 -8.43 -7.73
CA ASP A 6 10.95 -7.10 -8.31
C ASP A 6 10.01 -6.17 -7.51
N TYR A 7 9.36 -6.66 -6.44
CA TYR A 7 8.53 -5.83 -5.58
C TYR A 7 8.60 -6.23 -4.10
N VAL A 8 8.27 -5.27 -3.24
CA VAL A 8 8.16 -5.41 -1.79
C VAL A 8 6.78 -4.96 -1.37
N TYR A 9 6.04 -5.80 -0.64
CA TYR A 9 4.71 -5.47 -0.14
C TYR A 9 4.78 -4.96 1.30
N VAL A 10 4.14 -3.83 1.55
CA VAL A 10 3.87 -3.27 2.89
C VAL A 10 2.39 -3.39 3.16
N ASN A 11 2.00 -3.87 4.34
CA ASN A 11 0.61 -4.24 4.63
C ASN A 11 -0.21 -3.12 5.27
N GLY A 12 0.40 -1.96 5.52
CA GLY A 12 -0.28 -0.78 6.06
C GLY A 12 -0.47 -0.80 7.58
N LYS A 13 0.10 -1.78 8.29
CA LYS A 13 0.15 -1.78 9.77
C LYS A 13 1.38 -1.02 10.30
N GLU A 14 2.28 -0.59 9.42
CA GLU A 14 3.46 0.18 9.78
C GLU A 14 3.05 1.58 10.27
N MET A 15 3.46 1.91 11.50
CA MET A 15 3.11 3.19 12.15
C MET A 15 4.22 4.24 12.07
N ARG A 16 5.44 3.85 11.66
CA ARG A 16 6.60 4.74 11.50
C ARG A 16 7.38 4.44 10.22
N GLY A 17 7.79 5.51 9.53
CA GLY A 17 8.75 5.39 8.44
C GLY A 17 10.12 4.96 8.96
N ARG A 18 10.98 4.46 8.05
CA ARG A 18 12.34 4.03 8.41
C ARG A 18 13.30 4.34 7.28
N VAL A 19 14.38 5.03 7.63
CA VAL A 19 15.55 5.18 6.78
C VAL A 19 16.49 4.00 7.05
N ARG A 20 17.24 3.56 6.04
CA ARG A 20 18.21 2.46 6.16
C ARG A 20 17.58 1.12 6.51
N MET A 21 16.43 0.81 5.92
CA MET A 21 15.85 -0.52 6.07
C MET A 21 16.61 -1.49 5.17
N LEU A 22 17.23 -2.52 5.77
CA LEU A 22 17.95 -3.54 5.03
C LEU A 22 17.02 -4.68 4.62
N LEU A 23 16.98 -4.98 3.33
CA LEU A 23 16.29 -6.13 2.76
C LEU A 23 17.32 -7.17 2.33
N ASN A 24 17.15 -8.39 2.83
CA ASN A 24 17.98 -9.52 2.40
C ASN A 24 17.38 -10.11 1.14
N PHE A 25 18.18 -10.12 0.07
CA PHE A 25 17.83 -10.69 -1.21
C PHE A 25 18.50 -12.04 -1.39
N THR A 26 17.72 -13.08 -1.72
CA THR A 26 18.24 -14.42 -1.98
C THR A 26 17.58 -14.99 -3.23
N TYR A 27 18.37 -15.30 -4.25
CA TYR A 27 17.91 -15.98 -5.47
C TYR A 27 18.94 -17.04 -5.90
N GLY A 28 18.61 -18.31 -5.66
CA GLY A 28 19.57 -19.40 -5.82
C GLY A 28 20.81 -19.19 -4.94
N TYR A 29 21.99 -19.08 -5.57
CA TYR A 29 23.26 -18.81 -4.90
C TYR A 29 23.55 -17.31 -4.70
N LEU A 30 22.79 -16.42 -5.35
CA LEU A 30 22.97 -14.98 -5.23
C LEU A 30 22.40 -14.48 -3.91
N ARG A 31 23.21 -13.71 -3.18
CA ARG A 31 22.84 -13.06 -1.93
C ARG A 31 23.26 -11.61 -1.96
N ALA A 32 22.37 -10.71 -1.56
CA ALA A 32 22.67 -9.28 -1.47
C ALA A 32 21.87 -8.62 -0.33
N GLN A 33 22.31 -7.44 0.08
CA GLN A 33 21.55 -6.55 0.96
C GLN A 33 21.20 -5.27 0.20
N LEU A 34 19.91 -4.92 0.20
CA LEU A 34 19.44 -3.68 -0.38
C LEU A 34 19.00 -2.74 0.74
N GLU A 35 19.57 -1.55 0.77
CA GLU A 35 19.10 -0.48 1.64
C GLU A 35 17.93 0.26 0.97
N VAL A 36 16.79 0.30 1.64
CA VAL A 36 15.59 1.03 1.18
C VAL A 36 15.11 2.03 2.23
N LYS A 37 14.34 3.01 1.77
CA LYS A 37 13.65 3.99 2.62
C LYS A 37 12.16 3.74 2.56
N VAL A 38 11.53 3.57 3.71
CA VAL A 38 10.08 3.44 3.84
C VAL A 38 9.53 4.75 4.38
N TRP A 39 8.70 5.40 3.58
CA TRP A 39 8.01 6.62 3.95
C TRP A 39 6.61 6.29 4.47
N ILE A 40 6.13 7.07 5.42
CA ILE A 40 4.75 6.98 5.91
C ILE A 40 4.03 8.29 5.62
N PRO A 41 2.79 8.23 5.14
CA PRO A 41 1.98 9.44 4.98
C PRO A 41 1.73 10.08 6.35
N LYS A 42 1.89 11.40 6.43
CA LYS A 42 1.47 12.15 7.61
C LYS A 42 -0.06 12.18 7.64
N LEU A 43 -0.66 11.66 8.70
CA LEU A 43 -2.11 11.68 8.91
C LEU A 43 -2.54 12.87 9.78
N PRO A 44 -3.73 13.46 9.54
CA PRO A 44 -4.63 13.13 8.44
C PRO A 44 -4.08 13.61 7.09
N LEU A 45 -4.34 12.85 6.03
CA LEU A 45 -4.03 13.29 4.67
C LEU A 45 -4.92 14.49 4.32
N HIS A 46 -4.33 15.59 3.86
CA HIS A 46 -5.08 16.67 3.24
C HIS A 46 -5.20 16.35 1.75
N ILE A 47 -6.43 16.18 1.28
CA ILE A 47 -6.73 15.86 -0.12
C ILE A 47 -7.49 17.07 -0.66
N GLU A 48 -6.93 17.72 -1.67
CA GLU A 48 -7.60 18.76 -2.43
C GLU A 48 -8.19 18.11 -3.69
N VAL A 49 -9.48 18.34 -3.92
CA VAL A 49 -10.18 17.85 -5.12
C VAL A 49 -10.54 19.06 -5.96
N SER A 50 -10.27 19.00 -7.26
CA SER A 50 -10.55 20.12 -8.17
C SER A 50 -12.04 20.39 -8.35
N ASP A 51 -12.88 19.37 -8.18
CA ASP A 51 -14.33 19.48 -8.20
C ASP A 51 -14.86 19.19 -6.79
N THR A 52 -15.49 20.19 -6.18
CA THR A 52 -16.16 20.03 -4.88
C THR A 52 -17.58 19.50 -5.02
N GLU A 53 -18.12 19.47 -6.24
CA GLU A 53 -19.46 18.98 -6.53
C GLU A 53 -19.38 17.51 -6.96
N LEU A 54 -19.89 16.62 -6.12
CA LEU A 54 -19.90 15.19 -6.43
C LEU A 54 -20.91 14.90 -7.55
N SER A 55 -20.42 14.40 -8.68
CA SER A 55 -21.28 13.83 -9.72
C SER A 55 -21.83 12.47 -9.30
N GLN A 56 -23.13 12.25 -9.51
CA GLN A 56 -23.73 10.93 -9.28
C GLN A 56 -23.07 9.88 -10.20
N ILE A 57 -22.46 8.85 -9.61
CA ILE A 57 -21.99 7.69 -10.37
C ILE A 57 -23.22 6.90 -10.83
N LYS A 58 -23.60 7.07 -12.10
CA LYS A 58 -24.70 6.31 -12.71
C LYS A 58 -24.36 4.82 -12.67
N GLY A 59 -25.29 4.02 -12.14
CA GLY A 59 -25.15 2.56 -12.08
C GLY A 59 -24.28 2.04 -10.93
N TRP A 60 -23.93 2.89 -9.95
CA TRP A 60 -23.24 2.42 -8.74
C TRP A 60 -24.11 1.42 -7.96
N ARG A 61 -23.62 0.19 -7.79
CA ARG A 61 -24.27 -0.85 -6.99
C ARG A 61 -23.49 -1.03 -5.69
N ILE A 62 -24.14 -0.76 -4.56
CA ILE A 62 -23.59 -1.09 -3.25
C ILE A 62 -23.79 -2.59 -3.05
N PRO A 63 -22.74 -3.38 -2.78
CA PRO A 63 -22.90 -4.78 -2.39
C PRO A 63 -23.72 -4.82 -1.09
N VAL A 64 -24.93 -5.36 -1.14
CA VAL A 64 -25.71 -5.65 0.06
C VAL A 64 -25.25 -7.00 0.60
N ASN A 65 -24.78 -7.01 1.85
CA ASN A 65 -24.42 -8.24 2.54
C ASN A 65 -25.70 -9.09 2.67
N SER A 66 -25.70 -10.32 2.18
CA SER A 66 -26.85 -11.24 2.16
C SER A 66 -27.20 -11.83 3.53
N ASN A 67 -27.02 -11.08 4.63
CA ASN A 67 -27.26 -11.55 5.99
C ASN A 67 -28.40 -10.78 6.67
N ALA A 68 -29.48 -10.56 5.93
CA ALA A 68 -30.76 -10.15 6.48
C ALA A 68 -31.82 -11.16 6.05
N GLN A 69 -31.69 -12.40 6.53
CA GLN A 69 -32.80 -13.34 6.69
C GLN A 69 -32.49 -14.37 7.77
#